data_AF-A0A661P1U1-F1
#
_entry.id   AF-A0A661P1U1-F1
#
_cell.length_a   1.000
_cell.length_b   1.000
_cell.length_c   1.000
_cell.angle_alpha   90.00
_cell.angle_beta   90.00
_cell.angle_gamma   90.00
#
_symmetry.space_group_name_H-M   'P 1'
#
loop_
_entity.id
_entity.type
_entity.pdbx_description
1 polymer ?
#
loop_
_entity_poly.entity_id
_entity_poly.type
_entity_poly.pdbx_seq_one_letter_code
_entity_poly.pdbx_strand_id
1 'polypeptide(L)'
;MAVARVRRGPGFAHDVIYGDGPTKEIAQVGGAAEELALALRGIREGDGFAHDVLFGGDSNTSDALSNVTTITADLRDIVRGMKQGKGTIGALLVDPTIYEDVKRVLGNVERNSVLRALVRYSIKRDEQRPKVDVSKTSK
;
A
#
# COMPACT_ATOMS: atom_id res chain seq x y z
N MET A 1 27.60 28.42 45.84
CA MET A 1 27.95 28.69 44.42
C MET A 1 26.79 28.46 43.42
N ALA A 2 25.62 27.94 43.82
CA ALA A 2 24.48 27.73 42.90
C ALA A 2 23.58 28.97 42.70
N VAL A 3 23.45 29.83 43.71
CA VAL A 3 22.54 30.99 43.70
C VAL A 3 23.01 32.13 42.77
N ALA A 4 24.32 32.22 42.49
CA ALA A 4 24.88 33.29 41.66
C ALA A 4 24.67 33.08 40.15
N ARG A 5 24.40 31.84 39.68
CA ARG A 5 24.26 31.53 38.25
C ARG A 5 22.85 31.79 37.70
N VAL A 6 21.85 31.89 38.57
CA VAL A 6 20.45 32.18 38.20
C VAL A 6 20.28 33.65 37.77
N ARG A 7 21.19 34.53 38.17
CA ARG A 7 21.03 35.99 37.99
C ARG A 7 21.69 36.57 36.73
N ARG A 8 22.55 35.82 36.01
CA ARG A 8 23.42 36.36 34.93
C ARG A 8 23.77 35.34 33.82
N GLY A 9 22.92 34.37 33.53
CA GLY A 9 23.17 33.38 32.46
C GLY A 9 21.99 33.27 31.50
N PRO A 10 22.23 32.92 30.21
CA PRO A 10 21.19 32.64 29.22
C PRO A 10 20.45 31.34 29.59
N GLY A 11 19.60 31.43 30.60
CA GLY A 11 18.80 30.31 31.11
C GLY A 11 17.34 30.67 31.12
N PHE A 12 16.49 29.66 30.95
CA PHE A 12 15.02 29.78 30.91
C PHE A 12 14.47 30.66 32.05
N ALA A 13 14.96 30.51 33.28
CA ALA A 13 14.52 31.34 34.41
C ALA A 13 14.90 32.83 34.29
N HIS A 14 16.02 33.15 33.65
CA HIS A 14 16.41 34.54 33.39
C HIS A 14 15.57 35.15 32.27
N ASP A 15 15.32 34.39 31.20
CA ASP A 15 14.49 34.82 30.07
C ASP A 15 13.00 34.95 30.46
N VAL A 16 12.52 34.12 31.39
CA VAL A 16 11.15 34.22 31.94
C VAL A 16 10.95 35.45 32.83
N ILE A 17 11.97 35.85 33.60
CA ILE A 17 11.86 36.97 34.54
C ILE A 17 12.25 38.31 33.89
N TYR A 18 13.19 38.30 32.95
CA TYR A 18 13.82 39.52 32.41
C TYR A 18 13.79 39.62 30.88
N GLY A 19 13.29 38.61 30.16
CA GLY A 19 13.26 38.59 28.70
C GLY A 19 11.86 38.34 28.13
N ASP A 20 11.79 38.28 26.81
CA ASP A 20 10.55 38.00 26.06
C ASP A 20 10.37 36.49 25.79
N GLY A 21 11.18 35.62 26.40
CA GLY A 21 11.05 34.16 26.25
C GLY A 21 9.63 33.64 26.48
N PRO A 22 8.93 34.01 27.58
CA PRO A 22 7.56 33.55 27.78
C PRO A 22 6.63 33.91 26.62
N THR A 23 6.79 35.11 26.04
CA THR A 23 5.88 35.60 25.01
C THR A 23 6.14 34.95 23.66
N LYS A 24 7.39 34.68 23.31
CA LYS A 24 7.75 33.98 22.06
C LYS A 24 7.36 32.51 22.09
N GLU A 25 7.59 31.83 23.20
CA GLU A 25 7.22 30.44 23.40
C GLU A 25 5.70 30.27 23.40
N ILE A 26 4.97 31.18 24.07
CA ILE A 26 3.50 31.20 24.05
C ILE A 26 2.97 31.46 22.62
N ALA A 27 3.59 32.36 21.85
CA ALA A 27 3.20 32.63 20.48
C ALA A 27 3.43 31.42 19.55
N GLN A 28 4.55 30.72 19.69
CA GLN A 28 4.85 29.51 18.91
C GLN A 28 3.91 28.35 19.26
N VAL A 29 3.61 28.15 20.55
CA VAL A 29 2.62 27.15 20.99
C VAL A 29 1.22 27.51 20.49
N GLY A 30 0.86 28.80 20.50
CA GLY A 30 -0.41 29.28 19.95
C GLY A 30 -0.57 28.95 18.47
N GLY A 31 0.45 29.25 17.65
CA GLY A 31 0.44 28.92 16.22
C GLY A 31 0.38 27.42 15.94
N ALA A 32 1.17 26.61 16.67
CA ALA A 32 1.11 25.15 16.52
C ALA A 32 -0.24 24.56 16.95
N ALA A 33 -0.85 25.10 18.02
CA ALA A 33 -2.17 24.69 18.45
C ALA A 33 -3.25 25.07 17.43
N GLU A 34 -3.11 26.21 16.76
CA GLU A 34 -4.02 26.64 15.69
C GLU A 34 -3.89 25.76 14.44
N GLU A 35 -2.68 25.43 13.99
CA GLU A 35 -2.45 24.50 12.89
C GLU A 35 -2.98 23.09 13.21
N LEU A 36 -2.77 22.60 14.44
CA LEU A 36 -3.34 21.34 14.91
C LEU A 36 -4.87 21.39 14.94
N ALA A 37 -5.46 22.49 15.40
CA ALA A 37 -6.91 22.66 15.41
C ALA A 37 -7.48 22.65 13.98
N LEU A 38 -6.82 23.28 13.02
CA LEU A 38 -7.19 23.25 11.61
C LEU A 38 -7.06 21.85 11.00
N ALA A 39 -5.98 21.12 11.30
CA ALA A 39 -5.81 19.74 10.85
C ALA A 39 -6.89 18.82 11.43
N LEU A 40 -7.17 18.93 12.73
CA LEU A 40 -8.22 18.17 13.41
C LEU A 40 -9.62 18.53 12.90
N ARG A 41 -9.85 19.80 12.57
CA ARG A 41 -11.09 20.27 11.96
C ARG A 41 -11.24 19.71 10.55
N GLY A 42 -10.19 19.70 9.74
CA GLY A 42 -10.18 19.07 8.42
C GLY A 42 -10.46 17.56 8.48
N ILE A 43 -10.03 16.88 9.54
CA ILE A 43 -10.38 15.46 9.79
C ILE A 43 -11.85 15.30 10.21
N ARG A 44 -12.40 16.25 10.98
CA ARG A 44 -13.79 16.21 11.48
C ARG A 44 -14.82 16.66 10.45
N GLU A 45 -14.47 17.61 9.59
CA GLU A 45 -15.35 18.22 8.59
C GLU A 45 -15.07 17.68 7.17
N GLY A 46 -13.95 16.99 6.95
CA GLY A 46 -13.58 16.45 5.65
C GLY A 46 -14.20 15.06 5.41
N ASP A 47 -14.91 14.93 4.29
CA ASP A 47 -15.39 13.68 3.67
C ASP A 47 -14.23 12.77 3.21
N GLY A 48 -13.33 12.44 4.13
CA GLY A 48 -12.19 11.56 3.87
C GLY A 48 -12.55 10.10 4.13
N PHE A 49 -12.16 9.22 3.21
CA PHE A 49 -12.25 7.74 3.36
C PHE A 49 -11.70 7.24 4.71
N ALA A 50 -10.70 7.91 5.28
CA ALA A 50 -10.17 7.57 6.59
C ALA A 50 -11.12 7.92 7.76
N HIS A 51 -11.83 9.06 7.70
CA HIS A 51 -12.81 9.44 8.72
C HIS A 51 -14.02 8.51 8.66
N ASP A 52 -14.45 8.15 7.45
CA ASP A 52 -15.56 7.22 7.25
C ASP A 52 -15.24 5.80 7.78
N VAL A 53 -14.05 5.28 7.45
CA VAL A 53 -13.58 3.97 7.95
C VAL A 53 -13.33 3.97 9.46
N LEU A 54 -12.85 5.08 10.05
CA LEU A 54 -12.52 5.15 11.49
C LEU A 54 -13.69 5.56 12.38
N PHE A 55 -14.57 6.43 11.92
CA PHE A 55 -15.65 7.02 12.71
C PHE A 55 -17.06 6.65 12.24
N GLY A 56 -17.19 5.84 11.18
CA GLY A 56 -18.46 5.21 10.79
C GLY A 56 -19.52 6.21 10.36
N GLY A 57 -19.26 6.93 9.26
CA GLY A 57 -20.19 7.86 8.66
C GLY A 57 -21.01 7.18 7.57
N ASP A 58 -22.21 6.72 7.91
CA ASP A 58 -23.27 6.21 7.02
C ASP A 58 -23.27 4.71 6.67
N SER A 59 -24.45 4.23 6.26
CA SER A 59 -24.76 2.84 5.91
C SER A 59 -23.84 2.24 4.84
N ASN A 60 -23.27 3.08 3.98
CA ASN A 60 -22.47 2.65 2.83
C ASN A 60 -21.12 2.02 3.25
N THR A 61 -20.58 2.41 4.39
CA THR A 61 -19.27 1.96 4.90
C THR A 61 -19.39 0.58 5.52
N SER A 62 -20.49 0.34 6.24
CA SER A 62 -20.85 -0.99 6.72
C SER A 62 -21.05 -1.97 5.56
N ASP A 63 -21.71 -1.53 4.48
CA ASP A 63 -21.92 -2.34 3.28
C ASP A 63 -20.59 -2.64 2.56
N ALA A 64 -19.71 -1.65 2.43
CA ALA A 64 -18.39 -1.84 1.86
C ALA A 64 -17.53 -2.82 2.67
N LEU A 65 -17.51 -2.70 4.00
CA LEU A 65 -16.78 -3.62 4.90
C LEU A 65 -17.36 -5.04 4.84
N SER A 66 -18.69 -5.17 4.77
CA SER A 66 -19.38 -6.45 4.60
C SER A 66 -19.02 -7.11 3.27
N ASN A 67 -19.03 -6.35 2.18
CA ASN A 67 -18.65 -6.82 0.85
C ASN A 67 -17.19 -7.27 0.80
N VAL A 68 -16.26 -6.49 1.39
CA VAL A 68 -14.85 -6.87 1.48
C VAL A 68 -14.67 -8.16 2.28
N THR A 69 -15.40 -8.30 3.39
CA THR A 69 -15.37 -9.51 4.22
C THR A 69 -15.85 -10.73 3.43
N THR A 70 -16.95 -10.58 2.68
CA THR A 70 -17.53 -11.64 1.84
C THR A 70 -16.58 -12.05 0.72
N ILE A 71 -16.04 -11.09 -0.03
CA ILE A 71 -15.05 -11.34 -1.09
C ILE A 71 -13.82 -12.07 -0.52
N THR A 72 -13.36 -11.66 0.66
CA THR A 72 -12.21 -12.31 1.30
C THR A 72 -12.53 -13.76 1.71
N ALA A 73 -13.75 -14.03 2.15
CA ALA A 73 -14.21 -15.38 2.45
C ALA A 73 -14.28 -16.25 1.18
N ASP A 74 -14.88 -15.75 0.10
CA ASP A 74 -14.98 -16.44 -1.18
C ASP A 74 -13.59 -16.75 -1.77
N LEU A 75 -12.67 -15.76 -1.73
CA LEU A 75 -11.29 -15.96 -2.15
C LEU A 75 -10.59 -17.04 -1.33
N ARG A 76 -10.82 -17.08 -0.01
CA ARG A 76 -10.27 -18.13 0.85
C ARG A 76 -10.77 -19.51 0.44
N ASP A 77 -12.04 -19.63 0.09
CA ASP A 77 -12.62 -20.90 -0.36
C ASP A 77 -12.13 -21.31 -1.75
N ILE A 78 -11.98 -20.38 -2.69
CA ILE A 78 -11.36 -20.63 -4.00
C ILE A 78 -9.93 -21.14 -3.80
N VAL A 79 -9.13 -20.45 -3.00
CA VAL A 79 -7.74 -20.84 -2.71
C VAL A 79 -7.69 -22.21 -2.02
N ARG A 80 -8.62 -22.48 -1.10
CA ARG A 80 -8.75 -23.80 -0.46
C ARG A 80 -9.10 -24.88 -1.48
N GLY A 81 -10.02 -24.62 -2.40
CA GLY A 81 -10.35 -25.51 -3.51
C GLY A 81 -9.15 -25.80 -4.40
N MET A 82 -8.40 -24.77 -4.79
CA MET A 82 -7.17 -24.92 -5.58
C MET A 82 -6.13 -25.78 -4.86
N LYS A 83 -5.88 -25.53 -3.56
CA LYS A 83 -4.96 -26.35 -2.75
C LYS A 83 -5.42 -27.80 -2.61
N GLN A 84 -6.72 -28.06 -2.68
CA GLN A 84 -7.29 -29.41 -2.66
C GLN A 84 -7.34 -30.07 -4.04
N GLY A 85 -6.83 -29.43 -5.09
CA GLY A 85 -6.86 -29.99 -6.43
C GLY A 85 -8.19 -29.83 -7.16
N LYS A 86 -9.12 -29.01 -6.65
CA LYS A 86 -10.44 -28.82 -7.27
C LYS A 86 -10.33 -27.88 -8.48
N GLY A 87 -11.05 -28.23 -9.54
CA GLY A 87 -10.99 -27.53 -10.83
C GLY A 87 -9.70 -27.81 -11.60
N THR A 88 -9.61 -27.37 -12.85
CA THR A 88 -8.47 -27.66 -13.73
C THR A 88 -7.15 -27.08 -13.22
N ILE A 89 -7.16 -25.82 -12.77
CA ILE A 89 -5.95 -25.18 -12.23
C ILE A 89 -5.51 -25.88 -10.93
N GLY A 90 -6.46 -26.20 -10.03
CA GLY A 90 -6.14 -26.93 -8.82
C GLY A 90 -5.55 -28.31 -9.11
N ALA A 91 -6.18 -29.07 -10.00
CA ALA A 91 -5.71 -30.40 -10.39
C ALA A 91 -4.29 -30.36 -10.95
N LEU A 92 -4.00 -29.39 -11.84
CA LEU A 92 -2.66 -29.22 -12.40
C LEU A 92 -1.62 -28.78 -11.35
N LEU A 93 -2.01 -28.00 -10.34
CA LEU A 93 -1.10 -27.54 -9.29
C LEU A 93 -0.74 -28.64 -8.29
N VAL A 94 -1.68 -29.53 -7.99
CA VAL A 94 -1.50 -30.59 -6.99
C VAL A 94 -0.90 -31.86 -7.60
N ASP A 95 -1.07 -32.09 -8.91
CA ASP A 95 -0.58 -33.27 -9.58
C ASP A 95 0.96 -33.25 -9.76
N PRO A 96 1.70 -34.17 -9.12
CA PRO A 96 3.17 -34.22 -9.24
C PRO A 96 3.67 -34.63 -10.63
N THR A 97 2.83 -35.26 -11.46
CA THR A 97 3.20 -35.73 -12.80
C THR A 97 3.31 -34.58 -13.81
N ILE A 98 2.62 -33.46 -13.56
CA ILE A 98 2.66 -32.27 -14.43
C ILE A 98 4.07 -31.73 -14.59
N TYR A 99 4.88 -31.75 -13.53
CA TYR A 99 6.28 -31.34 -13.64
C TYR A 99 7.06 -32.21 -14.65
N GLU A 100 6.88 -33.53 -14.57
CA GLU A 100 7.54 -34.47 -15.47
C GLU A 100 7.03 -34.34 -16.91
N ASP A 101 5.72 -34.13 -17.09
CA ASP A 101 5.13 -33.95 -18.41
C ASP A 101 5.59 -32.64 -19.06
N VAL A 102 5.61 -31.53 -18.32
CA VAL A 102 6.18 -30.26 -18.80
C VAL A 102 7.64 -30.43 -19.15
N LYS A 103 8.44 -31.09 -18.30
CA LYS A 103 9.86 -31.34 -18.56
C LYS A 103 10.08 -32.19 -19.82
N ARG A 104 9.29 -33.23 -20.04
CA ARG A 104 9.34 -34.06 -21.25
C ARG A 104 8.99 -33.25 -22.49
N VAL A 105 7.90 -32.48 -22.43
CA VAL A 105 7.48 -31.62 -23.55
C VAL A 105 8.57 -30.61 -23.89
N LEU A 106 9.12 -29.91 -22.90
CA LEU A 106 10.20 -28.94 -23.11
C LEU A 106 11.49 -29.61 -23.63
N GLY A 107 11.84 -30.79 -23.11
CA GLY A 107 12.98 -31.56 -23.62
C GLY A 107 12.80 -32.04 -25.06
N ASN A 108 11.58 -32.34 -25.47
CA ASN A 108 11.26 -32.70 -26.86
C ASN A 108 11.26 -31.48 -27.79
N VAL A 109 10.75 -30.34 -27.31
CA VAL A 109 10.80 -29.07 -28.05
C VAL A 109 12.23 -28.60 -28.24
N GLU A 110 13.11 -28.77 -27.25
CA GLU A 110 14.51 -28.39 -27.36
C GLU A 110 15.24 -29.16 -28.47
N ARG A 111 14.92 -30.45 -28.64
CA ARG A 111 15.50 -31.31 -29.68
C ARG A 111 14.91 -31.03 -31.06
N ASN A 112 13.77 -30.35 -31.16
CA ASN A 112 13.13 -30.04 -32.42
C ASN A 112 13.63 -28.69 -32.96
N SER A 113 14.53 -28.74 -33.94
CA SER A 113 15.15 -27.57 -34.56
C SER A 113 14.15 -26.61 -35.20
N VAL A 114 13.05 -27.13 -35.77
CA VAL A 114 12.00 -26.33 -36.40
C VAL A 114 11.17 -25.60 -35.35
N LEU A 115 10.71 -26.29 -34.31
CA LEU A 115 9.97 -25.66 -33.20
C LEU A 115 10.86 -24.66 -32.45
N ARG A 116 12.14 -24.97 -32.25
CA ARG A 116 13.13 -24.05 -31.67
C ARG A 116 13.30 -22.80 -32.52
N ALA A 117 13.33 -22.93 -33.85
CA ALA A 117 13.37 -21.79 -34.76
C ALA A 117 12.10 -20.93 -34.67
N LEU A 118 10.92 -21.56 -34.56
CA LEU A 118 9.64 -20.88 -34.39
C LEU A 118 9.54 -20.14 -33.05
N VAL A 119 9.98 -20.76 -31.94
CA VAL A 119 10.03 -20.13 -30.62
C VAL A 119 11.00 -18.93 -30.62
N ARG A 120 12.20 -19.08 -31.22
CA ARG A 120 13.13 -17.95 -31.38
C ARG A 120 12.51 -16.83 -32.21
N TYR A 121 11.78 -17.17 -33.27
CA TYR A 121 11.11 -16.20 -34.11
C TYR A 121 9.98 -15.46 -33.37
N SER A 122 9.17 -16.16 -32.56
CA SER A 122 8.06 -15.56 -31.83
C SER A 122 8.52 -14.60 -30.73
N ILE A 123 9.55 -14.96 -29.97
CA ILE A 123 10.12 -14.09 -28.91
C ILE A 123 10.65 -12.79 -29.54
N LYS A 124 11.41 -12.92 -30.63
CA LYS A 124 11.96 -11.75 -31.35
C LYS A 124 10.85 -10.84 -31.91
N ARG A 125 9.66 -11.37 -32.20
CA ARG A 125 8.51 -10.62 -32.70
C ARG A 125 7.76 -9.90 -31.58
N ASP A 126 7.66 -10.50 -30.40
CA ASP A 126 7.04 -9.88 -29.23
C ASP A 126 7.90 -8.74 -28.67
N GLU A 127 9.23 -8.86 -28.70
CA GLU A 127 10.14 -7.76 -28.35
C GLU A 127 10.06 -6.57 -29.32
N GLN A 128 9.67 -6.81 -30.57
CA GLN A 128 9.51 -5.75 -31.58
C GLN A 128 8.12 -5.12 -31.58
N ARG A 129 7.14 -5.69 -30.87
CA ARG A 129 5.84 -5.04 -30.70
C ARG A 129 6.00 -3.89 -29.72
N PRO A 130 5.75 -2.63 -30.12
CA PRO A 130 5.81 -1.52 -29.19
C PRO A 130 4.86 -1.82 -28.02
N LYS A 131 5.37 -1.76 -26.78
CA LYS A 131 4.53 -1.84 -25.59
C LYS A 131 3.48 -0.75 -25.72
N VAL A 132 2.23 -1.15 -25.91
CA VAL A 132 1.11 -0.21 -25.96
C VAL A 132 1.01 0.39 -24.57
N ASP A 133 1.50 1.62 -24.43
CA ASP A 133 1.41 2.39 -23.20
C ASP A 133 -0.04 2.83 -23.03
N VAL A 134 -0.74 2.14 -22.12
CA VAL A 134 -2.17 2.35 -21.85
C VAL A 134 -2.44 3.63 -21.04
N SER A 135 -1.41 4.45 -20.77
CA SER A 135 -1.53 5.68 -19.97
C SER A 135 -2.23 6.85 -20.66
N LYS A 136 -2.70 6.70 -21.92
CA LYS A 136 -3.45 7.74 -22.64
C LYS A 136 -4.85 7.29 -23.03
N THR A 137 -5.64 6.84 -22.07
CA THR A 137 -7.11 6.92 -22.17
C THR A 137 -7.68 7.15 -20.77
N SER A 138 -7.55 8.37 -20.28
CA SER A 138 -8.55 8.93 -19.36
C SER A 138 -8.84 10.33 -19.87
N LYS A 139 -10.03 10.48 -20.45
CA LYS A 139 -10.64 11.77 -20.76
C LYS A 139 -11.45 12.20 -19.56
#